data_AF-A0ABD0YGF9-F1
#
_entry.id   AF-A0ABD0YGF9-F1
#
_cell.length_a   1.000
_cell.length_b   1.000
_cell.length_c   1.000
_cell.angle_alpha   90.00
_cell.angle_beta   90.00
_cell.angle_gamma   90.00
#
_symmetry.space_group_name_H-M   'P 1'
#
loop_
_entity.id
_entity.type
_entity.pdbx_description
1 polymer ?
#
loop_
_entity_poly.entity_id
_entity_poly.type
_entity_poly.pdbx_seq_one_letter_code
_entity_poly.pdbx_strand_id
1 'polypeptide(L)'
;MSHQEKYLLNSIEEGMHTVKKNQNSAVIGGRETFFYNIRRLGAHNFYLSDKLYTRYSAIAFQTGCPFVESFNKIIVALFEAGILSKISEEEYYILGQNLKNTDQEKLAAPPVVNTNNSTLQPINMKTLQGAFFILLIGLAIAGNTLTTNNYSHCRTNKYSRMRLLAILDELLYFITTGLAGKQY
;
A
#
# COMPACT_ATOMS: atom_id res chain seq x y z
N MET A 1 -7.74 -16.10 36.65
CA MET A 1 -8.58 -15.32 35.71
C MET A 1 -8.89 -13.89 36.19
N SER A 2 -8.24 -13.33 37.22
CA SER A 2 -8.62 -12.01 37.77
C SER A 2 -8.15 -10.78 36.97
N HIS A 3 -7.24 -10.93 36.00
CA HIS A 3 -6.69 -9.80 35.25
C HIS A 3 -7.47 -9.45 33.98
N GLN A 4 -8.45 -10.28 33.59
CA GLN A 4 -9.23 -10.06 32.36
C GLN A 4 -10.32 -9.00 32.52
N GLU A 5 -10.86 -8.80 33.72
CA GLU A 5 -11.89 -7.78 33.99
C GLU A 5 -11.40 -6.36 33.67
N LYS A 6 -10.09 -6.11 33.84
CA LYS A 6 -9.50 -4.79 33.53
C LYS A 6 -9.53 -4.44 32.04
N TYR A 7 -9.61 -5.44 31.16
CA TYR A 7 -9.67 -5.26 29.71
C TYR A 7 -11.07 -5.52 29.14
N LEU A 8 -12.00 -5.96 29.98
CA LEU A 8 -13.39 -6.14 29.60
C LEU A 8 -14.08 -4.78 29.67
N LEU A 9 -14.56 -4.32 28.52
CA LEU A 9 -15.35 -3.11 28.44
C LEU A 9 -16.82 -3.44 28.70
N ASN A 10 -17.53 -2.54 29.36
CA ASN A 10 -18.97 -2.70 29.61
C ASN A 10 -19.80 -2.47 28.34
N SER A 11 -19.29 -1.62 27.44
CA SER A 11 -19.92 -1.29 26.17
C SER A 11 -18.88 -1.00 25.09
N ILE A 12 -19.27 -1.23 23.84
CA ILE A 12 -18.44 -0.98 22.66
C ILE A 12 -18.21 0.53 22.49
N GLU A 13 -19.20 1.35 22.79
CA GLU A 13 -19.17 2.81 22.71
C GLU A 13 -18.12 3.39 23.68
N GLU A 14 -18.07 2.89 24.92
CA GLU A 14 -17.06 3.28 25.91
C GLU A 14 -15.64 2.99 25.41
N GLY A 15 -15.44 1.81 24.82
CA GLY A 15 -14.18 1.45 24.17
C GLY A 15 -13.82 2.41 23.03
N MET A 16 -14.78 2.70 22.16
CA MET A 16 -14.58 3.63 21.03
C MET A 16 -14.22 5.04 21.49
N HIS A 17 -14.83 5.54 22.57
CA HIS A 17 -14.44 6.82 23.16
C HIS A 17 -13.03 6.81 23.75
N THR A 18 -12.58 5.67 24.28
CA THR A 18 -11.22 5.49 24.79
C THR A 18 -10.19 5.53 23.66
N VAL A 19 -10.47 4.85 22.53
CA VAL A 19 -9.62 4.89 21.32
C VAL A 19 -9.55 6.31 20.73
N LYS A 20 -10.66 7.05 20.77
CA LYS A 20 -10.68 8.45 20.32
C LYS A 20 -9.77 9.36 21.17
N LYS A 21 -9.68 9.10 22.47
CA LYS A 21 -8.87 9.91 23.41
C LYS A 21 -7.40 9.51 23.39
N ASN A 22 -7.11 8.21 23.26
CA ASN A 22 -5.77 7.63 23.41
C ASN A 22 -5.36 6.83 22.16
N GLN A 23 -4.29 7.22 21.49
CA GLN A 23 -3.78 6.54 20.28
C GLN A 23 -3.18 5.15 20.55
N ASN A 24 -2.82 4.83 21.79
CA ASN A 24 -2.20 3.55 22.16
C ASN A 24 -3.22 2.48 22.61
N SER A 25 -4.50 2.68 22.33
CA SER A 25 -5.58 1.76 22.72
C SER A 25 -6.24 1.17 21.48
N ALA A 26 -6.59 -0.12 21.55
CA ALA A 26 -7.34 -0.81 20.51
C ALA A 26 -8.51 -1.57 21.14
N VAL A 27 -9.62 -1.69 20.41
CA VAL A 27 -10.82 -2.41 20.85
C VAL A 27 -11.13 -3.49 19.84
N ILE A 28 -11.45 -4.67 20.33
CA ILE A 28 -11.82 -5.83 19.52
C ILE A 28 -13.31 -6.09 19.70
N GLY A 29 -14.03 -6.34 18.61
CA GLY A 29 -15.49 -6.42 18.62
C GLY A 29 -16.08 -6.69 17.24
N GLY A 30 -17.40 -6.54 17.14
CA GLY A 30 -18.15 -6.73 15.90
C GLY A 30 -17.77 -5.69 14.85
N ARG A 31 -17.30 -6.15 13.68
CA ARG A 31 -16.89 -5.26 12.58
C ARG A 31 -18.01 -4.33 12.13
N GLU A 32 -19.23 -4.84 12.02
CA GLU A 32 -20.39 -4.04 11.58
C GLU A 32 -20.76 -2.97 12.60
N THR A 33 -20.77 -3.32 13.88
CA THR A 33 -21.01 -2.36 14.97
C THR A 33 -19.95 -1.26 14.97
N PHE A 34 -18.67 -1.62 14.79
CA PHE A 34 -17.62 -0.61 14.64
C PHE A 34 -17.80 0.23 13.38
N PHE A 35 -18.11 -0.38 12.25
CA PHE A 35 -18.33 0.35 11.00
C PHE A 35 -19.43 1.40 11.14
N TYR A 36 -20.55 1.03 11.77
CA TYR A 36 -21.64 1.94 12.11
C TYR A 36 -21.19 3.07 13.06
N ASN A 37 -20.55 2.71 14.19
CA ASN A 37 -20.14 3.68 15.20
C ASN A 37 -19.02 4.62 14.71
N ILE A 38 -18.10 4.14 13.87
CA ILE A 38 -17.03 4.96 13.26
C ILE A 38 -17.64 6.02 12.33
N ARG A 39 -18.62 5.62 11.51
CA ARG A 39 -19.37 6.58 10.67
C ARG A 39 -20.01 7.66 11.52
N ARG A 40 -20.66 7.28 12.63
CA ARG A 40 -21.32 8.22 13.56
C ARG A 40 -20.36 9.13 14.35
N LEU A 41 -19.21 8.61 14.80
CA LEU A 41 -18.29 9.34 15.70
C LEU A 41 -17.23 10.18 14.96
N GLY A 42 -17.18 10.07 13.63
CA GLY A 42 -16.23 10.73 12.75
C GLY A 42 -15.08 9.80 12.34
N ALA A 43 -15.04 9.44 11.06
CA ALA A 43 -14.13 8.42 10.53
C ALA A 43 -12.63 8.80 10.54
N HIS A 44 -12.30 10.08 10.74
CA HIS A 44 -10.93 10.56 10.74
C HIS A 44 -10.11 10.04 11.94
N ASN A 45 -10.77 9.64 13.03
CA ASN A 45 -10.10 9.21 14.26
C ASN A 45 -9.90 7.70 14.37
N PHE A 46 -10.46 6.92 13.44
CA PHE A 46 -10.54 5.47 13.59
C PHE A 46 -10.09 4.76 12.32
N TYR A 47 -9.28 3.73 12.51
CA TYR A 47 -8.92 2.78 11.46
C TYR A 47 -9.58 1.43 11.76
N LEU A 48 -10.39 0.95 10.83
CA LEU A 48 -11.00 -0.38 10.94
C LEU A 48 -10.05 -1.40 10.31
N SER A 49 -9.53 -2.31 11.12
CA SER A 49 -8.66 -3.39 10.66
C SER A 49 -9.40 -4.37 9.76
N ASP A 50 -8.63 -5.18 9.02
CA ASP A 50 -9.17 -6.29 8.25
C ASP A 50 -9.92 -7.31 9.11
N LYS A 51 -10.80 -8.06 8.45
CA LYS A 51 -11.65 -9.05 9.10
C LYS A 51 -10.80 -10.23 9.59
N LEU A 52 -10.62 -10.34 10.90
CA LEU A 52 -9.88 -11.44 11.53
C LEU A 52 -10.68 -12.76 11.50
N TYR A 53 -12.00 -12.70 11.67
CA TYR A 53 -12.88 -13.87 11.70
C TYR A 53 -14.22 -13.62 11.02
N THR A 54 -14.72 -14.62 10.30
CA THR A 54 -16.10 -14.64 9.76
C THR A 54 -17.03 -15.30 10.76
N ARG A 55 -17.95 -14.51 11.32
CA ARG A 55 -19.09 -15.00 12.09
C ARG A 55 -20.37 -14.71 11.32
N TYR A 56 -21.32 -15.64 11.42
CA TYR A 56 -22.67 -15.48 10.88
C TYR A 56 -23.60 -14.96 11.97
N SER A 57 -24.47 -14.02 11.62
CA SER A 57 -25.59 -13.60 12.46
C SER A 57 -26.74 -14.59 12.27
N ALA A 58 -27.36 -15.01 13.37
CA ALA A 58 -28.48 -15.94 13.35
C ALA A 58 -29.55 -15.49 14.36
N ILE A 59 -30.80 -15.83 14.08
CA ILE A 59 -31.93 -15.59 14.97
C ILE A 59 -32.21 -16.90 15.71
N ALA A 60 -32.20 -16.84 17.03
CA ALA A 60 -32.44 -18.01 17.87
C ALA A 60 -33.94 -18.18 18.16
N PHE A 61 -34.43 -19.41 18.03
CA PHE A 61 -35.78 -19.80 18.40
C PHE A 61 -35.75 -20.80 19.55
N GLN A 62 -36.82 -20.82 20.36
CA GLN A 62 -36.98 -21.85 21.37
C GLN A 62 -37.11 -23.23 20.71
N THR A 63 -36.54 -24.26 21.35
CA THR A 63 -36.67 -25.65 20.92
C THR A 63 -38.15 -26.02 20.78
N GLY A 64 -38.55 -26.49 19.59
CA GLY A 64 -39.95 -26.85 19.29
C GLY A 64 -40.82 -25.72 18.71
N CYS A 65 -40.25 -24.54 18.41
CA CYS A 65 -41.00 -23.47 17.76
C CYS A 65 -41.54 -23.90 16.39
N PRO A 66 -42.86 -23.84 16.14
CA PRO A 66 -43.45 -24.29 14.87
C PRO A 66 -43.16 -23.34 13.70
N PHE A 67 -42.68 -22.12 13.97
CA PHE A 67 -42.50 -21.08 12.95
C PHE A 67 -41.09 -21.03 12.34
N VAL A 68 -40.15 -21.85 12.82
CA VAL A 68 -38.74 -21.79 12.39
C VAL A 68 -38.61 -21.96 10.88
N GLU A 69 -39.31 -22.95 10.31
CA GLU A 69 -39.21 -23.25 8.88
C GLU A 69 -39.83 -22.14 8.02
N SER A 70 -41.01 -21.65 8.40
CA SER A 70 -41.68 -20.54 7.73
C SER A 70 -40.83 -19.27 7.78
N PHE A 71 -40.24 -18.99 8.94
CA PHE A 71 -39.39 -17.81 9.13
C PHE A 71 -38.10 -17.90 8.30
N ASN A 72 -37.44 -19.05 8.28
CA ASN A 72 -36.24 -19.26 7.46
C ASN A 72 -36.53 -19.05 5.97
N LYS A 73 -37.67 -19.56 5.47
CA LYS A 73 -38.08 -19.34 4.06
C LYS A 73 -38.26 -17.86 3.76
N ILE A 74 -38.90 -17.11 4.67
CA ILE A 74 -39.08 -15.66 4.53
C ILE A 74 -37.73 -14.94 4.55
N ILE A 75 -36.83 -15.27 5.46
CA ILE A 75 -35.51 -14.64 5.54
C ILE A 75 -34.70 -14.86 4.26
N VAL A 76 -34.71 -16.08 3.72
CA VAL A 76 -34.06 -16.37 2.44
C VAL A 76 -34.70 -15.57 1.32
N ALA A 77 -36.02 -15.52 1.23
CA ALA A 77 -36.72 -14.72 0.22
C ALA A 77 -36.40 -13.22 0.33
N LEU A 78 -36.33 -12.66 1.54
CA LEU A 78 -35.95 -11.25 1.78
C LEU A 78 -34.50 -10.97 1.38
N PHE A 79 -33.60 -11.93 1.61
CA PHE A 79 -32.21 -11.84 1.20
C PHE A 79 -32.08 -11.89 -0.33
N GLU A 80 -32.73 -12.87 -0.98
CA GLU A 80 -32.73 -13.03 -2.44
C GLU A 80 -33.37 -11.85 -3.16
N ALA A 81 -34.45 -11.28 -2.58
CA ALA A 81 -35.08 -10.07 -3.09
C ALA A 81 -34.22 -8.80 -2.89
N GLY A 82 -33.08 -8.89 -2.19
CA GLY A 82 -32.19 -7.76 -1.94
C GLY A 82 -32.72 -6.73 -0.93
N ILE A 83 -33.83 -7.03 -0.25
CA ILE A 83 -34.50 -6.11 0.69
C ILE A 83 -33.57 -5.80 1.87
N LEU A 84 -32.86 -6.81 2.40
CA LEU A 84 -31.91 -6.62 3.50
C LEU A 84 -30.76 -5.69 3.13
N SER A 85 -30.24 -5.80 1.91
CA SER A 85 -29.22 -4.90 1.38
C SER A 85 -29.76 -3.48 1.28
N LYS A 86 -31.01 -3.33 0.84
CA LYS A 86 -31.63 -2.03 0.69
C LYS A 86 -31.85 -1.33 2.03
N ILE A 87 -32.36 -2.05 3.02
CA ILE A 87 -32.52 -1.55 4.40
C ILE A 87 -31.18 -1.09 4.96
N SER A 88 -30.13 -1.92 4.81
CA SER A 88 -28.80 -1.59 5.31
C SER A 88 -28.24 -0.31 4.65
N GLU A 89 -28.38 -0.19 3.33
CA GLU A 89 -27.94 1.00 2.60
C GLU A 89 -28.70 2.26 3.05
N GLU A 90 -30.01 2.16 3.24
CA GLU A 90 -30.85 3.26 3.70
C GLU A 90 -30.49 3.71 5.11
N GLU A 91 -30.28 2.79 6.05
CA GLU A 91 -29.82 3.12 7.41
C GLU A 91 -28.50 3.90 7.36
N TYR A 92 -27.55 3.46 6.52
CA TYR A 92 -26.27 4.16 6.36
C TYR A 92 -26.41 5.50 5.67
N TYR A 93 -27.34 5.65 4.73
CA TYR A 93 -27.62 6.90 4.05
C TYR A 93 -28.20 7.94 5.02
N ILE A 94 -29.17 7.54 5.84
CA ILE A 94 -29.77 8.39 6.88
C ILE A 94 -28.70 8.82 7.89
N LEU A 95 -27.84 7.90 8.32
CA LEU A 95 -26.73 8.22 9.22
C LEU A 95 -25.80 9.28 8.62
N GLY A 96 -25.45 9.14 7.34
CA GLY A 96 -24.62 10.10 6.61
C GLY A 96 -25.26 11.50 6.49
N GLN A 97 -26.59 11.56 6.28
CA GLN A 97 -27.31 12.84 6.26
C GLN A 97 -27.34 13.51 7.63
N ASN A 98 -27.62 12.75 8.69
CA ASN A 98 -27.67 13.28 10.06
C ASN A 98 -26.33 13.89 10.49
N LEU A 99 -25.20 13.32 10.03
CA LEU A 99 -23.87 13.88 10.27
C LEU A 99 -23.65 15.19 9.52
N LYS A 100 -23.99 15.24 8.22
CA LYS A 100 -23.90 16.49 7.43
C LYS A 100 -24.72 17.62 8.02
N ASN A 101 -25.92 17.31 8.52
CA ASN A 101 -26.79 18.30 9.16
C ASN A 101 -26.24 18.78 10.51
N THR A 102 -25.46 17.95 11.21
CA THR A 102 -24.80 18.30 12.48
C THR A 102 -23.49 19.07 12.26
N ASP A 103 -22.74 18.74 11.20
CA ASP A 103 -21.44 19.34 10.89
C ASP A 103 -21.55 20.68 10.13
N GLN A 104 -22.74 21.06 9.62
CA GLN A 104 -22.96 22.39 9.05
C GLN A 104 -22.92 23.54 10.07
N GLU A 105 -22.77 23.26 11.37
CA GLU A 105 -22.44 24.28 12.38
C GLU A 105 -20.93 24.40 12.67
N LYS A 106 -20.06 23.47 12.22
CA LYS A 106 -18.59 23.61 12.37
C LYS A 106 -17.79 23.01 11.21
N LEU A 107 -17.29 23.91 10.36
CA LEU A 107 -16.14 23.81 9.45
C LEU A 107 -15.85 22.45 8.76
N ALA A 108 -16.18 22.39 7.47
CA ALA A 108 -15.35 21.90 6.37
C ALA A 108 -14.33 20.77 6.66
N ALA A 109 -14.75 19.51 6.53
CA ALA A 109 -14.05 18.45 5.79
C ALA A 109 -14.93 17.18 5.72
N PRO A 110 -15.19 16.59 4.55
CA PRO A 110 -15.94 15.34 4.47
C PRO A 110 -15.11 14.16 5.04
N PRO A 111 -15.63 13.36 5.99
CA PRO A 111 -14.99 12.13 6.41
C PRO A 111 -15.24 11.06 5.34
N VAL A 112 -14.25 10.88 4.47
CA VAL A 112 -14.23 9.83 3.46
C VAL A 112 -14.03 8.47 4.16
N VAL A 113 -15.14 7.77 4.46
CA VAL A 113 -15.12 6.32 4.72
C VAL A 113 -15.01 5.62 3.37
N ASN A 114 -13.77 5.43 2.91
CA ASN A 114 -13.48 4.67 1.71
C ASN A 114 -13.70 3.18 1.99
N THR A 115 -14.88 2.68 1.61
CA THR A 115 -15.06 1.27 1.28
C THR A 115 -15.41 1.23 -0.20
N ASN A 116 -14.43 0.86 -1.01
CA ASN A 116 -14.58 0.47 -2.42
C ASN A 116 -15.11 1.53 -3.38
N ASN A 117 -14.43 2.67 -3.49
CA ASN A 117 -14.48 3.47 -4.71
C ASN A 117 -13.06 3.61 -5.24
N SER A 118 -12.83 3.08 -6.43
CA SER A 118 -11.69 3.39 -7.32
C SER A 118 -11.72 4.87 -7.70
N THR A 119 -11.60 5.73 -6.70
CA THR A 119 -11.29 7.14 -6.83
C THR A 119 -9.79 7.22 -6.74
N LEU A 120 -9.20 7.65 -7.85
CA LEU A 120 -7.78 7.86 -8.08
C LEU A 120 -7.11 8.37 -6.79
N GLN A 121 -6.57 7.45 -6.00
CA GLN A 121 -5.72 7.83 -4.88
C GLN A 121 -4.52 8.53 -5.52
N PRO A 122 -4.18 9.76 -5.10
CA PRO A 122 -2.97 10.40 -5.58
C PRO A 122 -1.81 9.43 -5.31
N ILE A 123 -1.01 9.17 -6.34
CA ILE A 123 0.04 8.15 -6.32
C ILE A 123 0.85 8.27 -5.02
N ASN A 124 0.84 7.20 -4.22
CA ASN A 124 1.44 7.23 -2.90
C ASN A 124 2.94 7.51 -3.02
N MET A 125 3.45 8.46 -2.24
CA MET A 125 4.86 8.91 -2.28
C MET A 125 5.85 7.73 -2.12
N LYS A 126 5.45 6.68 -1.39
CA LYS A 126 6.24 5.46 -1.20
C LYS A 126 6.43 4.65 -2.50
N THR A 127 5.39 4.57 -3.32
CA THR A 127 5.46 3.88 -4.63
C THR A 127 6.36 4.67 -5.59
N LEU A 128 6.28 6.00 -5.53
CA LEU A 128 7.13 6.89 -6.32
C LEU A 128 8.60 6.81 -5.86
N GLN A 129 8.85 6.70 -4.55
CA GLN A 129 10.19 6.51 -3.99
C GLN A 129 10.86 5.22 -4.51
N GLY A 130 10.11 4.11 -4.61
CA GLY A 130 10.61 2.86 -5.19
C GLY A 130 11.05 3.02 -6.64
N ALA A 131 10.28 3.76 -7.45
CA ALA A 131 10.63 4.05 -8.84
C ALA A 131 11.91 4.89 -8.97
N PHE A 132 12.11 5.89 -8.11
CA PHE A 132 13.34 6.70 -8.10
C PHE A 132 14.58 5.89 -7.73
N PHE A 133 14.48 4.94 -6.78
CA PHE A 133 15.62 4.07 -6.44
C PHE A 133 16.04 3.17 -7.60
N ILE A 134 15.07 2.55 -8.29
CA ILE A 134 15.35 1.71 -9.46
C ILE A 134 16.01 2.55 -10.57
N LEU A 135 15.55 3.78 -10.77
CA LEU A 135 16.10 4.70 -11.77
C LEU A 135 17.54 5.11 -11.41
N LEU A 136 17.82 5.43 -10.14
CA LEU A 136 19.17 5.74 -9.66
C LEU A 136 20.15 4.57 -9.84
N ILE A 137 19.72 3.34 -9.50
CA ILE A 137 20.54 2.14 -9.65
C ILE A 137 20.79 1.87 -11.15
N GLY A 138 19.76 2.00 -11.99
CA GLY A 138 19.89 1.86 -13.45
C GLY A 138 20.88 2.85 -14.05
N LEU A 139 20.82 4.12 -13.63
CA LEU A 139 21.78 5.15 -14.05
C LEU A 139 23.20 4.86 -13.55
N ALA A 140 23.37 4.38 -12.33
CA ALA A 140 24.68 4.01 -11.80
C ALA A 140 25.31 2.84 -12.57
N ILE A 141 24.51 1.83 -12.93
CA ILE A 141 24.97 0.69 -13.74
C ILE A 141 25.32 1.16 -15.16
N ALA A 142 24.45 1.94 -15.80
CA ALA A 142 24.69 2.48 -17.13
C ALA A 142 25.93 3.42 -17.17
N GLY A 143 26.13 4.23 -16.13
CA GLY A 143 27.32 5.05 -15.98
C GLY A 143 28.59 4.21 -15.89
N ASN A 144 28.58 3.16 -15.06
CA ASN A 144 29.72 2.26 -14.90
C ASN A 144 30.06 1.48 -16.17
N THR A 145 29.05 1.02 -16.94
CA THR A 145 29.33 0.30 -18.20
C THR A 145 29.93 1.24 -19.25
N LEU A 146 29.45 2.48 -19.34
CA LEU A 146 30.01 3.48 -20.26
C LEU A 146 31.43 3.90 -19.87
N THR A 147 31.72 4.13 -18.59
CA THR A 147 33.08 4.50 -18.14
C THR A 147 34.06 3.34 -18.37
N THR A 148 33.66 2.11 -18.09
CA THR A 148 34.50 0.91 -18.31
C THR A 148 34.79 0.71 -19.79
N ASN A 149 33.78 0.86 -20.65
CA ASN A 149 33.94 0.73 -22.09
C ASN A 149 34.84 1.85 -22.64
N ASN A 150 34.60 3.10 -22.26
CA ASN A 150 35.37 4.24 -22.75
C ASN A 150 36.84 4.18 -22.27
N TYR A 151 37.08 3.72 -21.04
CA TYR A 151 38.43 3.47 -20.55
C TYR A 151 39.15 2.38 -21.35
N SER A 152 38.47 1.27 -21.66
CA SER A 152 39.03 0.20 -22.50
C SER A 152 39.35 0.67 -23.93
N HIS A 153 38.49 1.52 -24.51
CA HIS A 153 38.67 2.07 -25.85
C HIS A 153 39.82 3.09 -25.93
N CYS A 154 39.97 3.96 -24.93
CA CYS A 154 41.13 4.84 -24.84
C CYS A 154 42.42 4.03 -24.63
N ARG A 155 42.35 2.94 -23.87
CA ARG A 155 43.50 2.07 -23.59
C ARG A 155 43.94 1.33 -24.86
N THR A 156 43.05 0.68 -25.61
CA THR A 156 43.38 0.00 -26.87
C THR A 156 43.94 0.96 -27.93
N ASN A 157 43.39 2.17 -28.04
CA ASN A 157 43.88 3.18 -28.99
C ASN A 157 45.28 3.75 -28.60
N LYS A 158 45.62 3.75 -27.31
CA LYS A 158 46.97 4.14 -26.84
C LYS A 158 48.00 3.02 -27.05
N TYR A 159 47.59 1.75 -26.89
CA TYR A 159 48.45 0.58 -27.14
C TYR A 159 48.78 0.39 -28.62
N SER A 160 47.84 0.63 -29.54
CA SER A 160 48.10 0.55 -30.98
C SER A 160 49.09 1.61 -31.47
N ARG A 161 49.03 2.85 -30.94
CA ARG A 161 49.99 3.92 -31.26
C ARG A 161 51.41 3.66 -30.73
N MET A 162 51.55 3.17 -29.50
CA MET A 162 52.88 2.84 -28.94
C MET A 162 53.55 1.68 -29.70
N ARG A 163 52.78 0.67 -30.10
CA ARG A 163 53.29 -0.46 -30.88
C ARG A 163 53.76 -0.04 -32.28
N LEU A 164 53.10 0.95 -32.90
CA LEU A 164 53.47 1.46 -34.22
C LEU A 164 54.73 2.34 -34.18
N LEU A 165 54.89 3.14 -33.12
CA LEU A 165 56.13 3.91 -32.89
C LEU A 165 57.33 3.00 -32.60
N ALA A 166 57.15 1.92 -31.83
CA ALA A 166 58.22 0.95 -31.58
C ALA A 166 58.68 0.22 -32.85
N ILE A 167 57.76 -0.09 -33.77
CA ILE A 167 58.08 -0.69 -35.07
C ILE A 167 58.81 0.30 -36.00
N LEU A 168 58.44 1.59 -35.94
CA LEU A 168 59.14 2.64 -36.70
C LEU A 168 60.55 2.87 -36.17
N ASP A 169 60.78 2.86 -34.86
CA ASP A 169 62.11 2.99 -34.26
C ASP A 169 63.01 1.79 -34.62
N GLU A 170 62.48 0.55 -34.58
CA GLU A 170 63.20 -0.65 -35.04
C GLU A 170 63.58 -0.57 -36.53
N LEU A 171 62.67 -0.11 -37.40
CA LEU A 171 62.96 0.10 -38.82
C LEU A 171 63.99 1.20 -39.06
N LEU A 172 63.93 2.30 -38.30
CA LEU A 172 64.89 3.40 -38.40
C LEU A 172 66.29 2.96 -37.93
N TYR A 173 66.35 2.14 -36.87
CA TYR A 173 67.59 1.54 -36.38
C TYR A 173 68.20 0.56 -37.38
N PHE A 174 67.38 -0.26 -38.04
CA PHE A 174 67.83 -1.19 -39.07
C PHE A 174 68.40 -0.46 -40.31
N ILE A 175 67.75 0.63 -40.75
CA ILE A 175 68.24 1.44 -41.88
C ILE A 175 69.56 2.15 -41.54
N THR A 176 69.70 2.67 -40.32
CA THR A 176 70.91 3.40 -39.90
C THR A 176 72.11 2.47 -39.65
N THR A 177 71.90 1.28 -39.09
CA THR A 177 72.95 0.27 -38.91
C THR A 177 73.33 -0.45 -40.20
N GLY A 178 72.38 -0.65 -41.13
CA GLY A 178 72.65 -1.24 -42.45
C GLY A 178 73.53 -0.37 -43.36
N LEU A 179 73.55 0.95 -43.15
CA LEU A 179 74.40 1.89 -43.89
C LEU A 179 75.85 1.98 -43.36
N ALA A 180 76.09 1.59 -42.11
CA ALA A 180 77.42 1.64 -41.49
C ALA A 180 78.32 0.42 -41.81
N GLY A 181 77.75 -0.67 -42.35
CA GLY A 181 78.47 -1.94 -42.60
C GLY A 181 79.16 -2.05 -43.96
N LYS A 182 79.28 -0.97 -44.74
CA LYS A 182 79.86 -1.00 -46.09
C LYS A 182 81.03 -0.02 -46.27
N GLN A 183 81.98 -0.10 -45.36
CA GLN A 183 83.36 0.29 -45.63
C GLN A 183 84.26 -0.79 -45.05
N TYR A 184 84.59 -1.79 -45.86
CA TYR A 184 85.93 -2.33 -46.10
C TYR A 184 85.84 -3.28 -47.31
#